data_AF-A0A5B7JRS2-F1
#
_entry.id   AF-A0A5B7JRS2-F1
#
_cell.length_a   1.000
_cell.length_b   1.000
_cell.length_c   1.000
_cell.angle_alpha   90.00
_cell.angle_beta   90.00
_cell.angle_gamma   90.00
#
_symmetry.space_group_name_H-M   'P 1'
#
loop_
_entity.id
_entity.type
_entity.pdbx_description
1 polymer ?
#
loop_
_entity_poly.entity_id
_entity_poly.type
_entity_poly.pdbx_seq_one_letter_code
_entity_poly.pdbx_strand_id
1 'polypeptide(L)'
;MPVGRVLGGSSTLNWMMYVRGNRRDFDNWAAMGNPGWSYAEVLHYFRKSENYLGTRNEATVEFHGRGGPLTVDDKLWAPPLTEAILQAGKELGFQVIDPNGPEMIGK
;
A
#
# COMPACT_ATOMS: atom_id res chain seq x y z
N MET A 1 10.64 13.43 -17.71
CA MET A 1 9.92 13.38 -16.43
C MET A 1 10.69 14.17 -15.39
N PRO A 2 10.05 14.95 -14.50
CA PRO A 2 10.75 15.63 -13.41
C PRO A 2 11.26 14.61 -12.38
N VAL A 3 12.45 14.86 -11.82
CA VAL A 3 13.11 13.99 -10.82
C VAL A 3 13.58 14.88 -9.67
N GLY A 4 13.30 14.48 -8.43
CA GLY A 4 13.75 15.23 -7.25
C GLY A 4 15.27 15.20 -7.14
N ARG A 5 15.90 16.38 -7.11
CA ARG A 5 17.35 16.56 -6.89
C ARG A 5 17.60 17.23 -5.54
N VAL A 6 17.27 16.51 -4.47
CA VAL A 6 17.39 16.94 -3.07
C VAL A 6 17.74 15.70 -2.22
N LEU A 7 18.21 15.87 -1.00
CA LEU A 7 18.34 14.75 -0.05
C LEU A 7 16.96 14.08 0.15
N GLY A 8 16.89 12.76 0.02
CA GLY A 8 15.65 11.98 -0.09
C GLY A 8 15.12 11.80 -1.52
N GLY A 9 15.61 12.59 -2.49
CA GLY A 9 15.25 12.47 -3.90
C GLY A 9 13.77 12.80 -4.14
N SER A 10 13.08 11.97 -4.92
CA SER A 10 11.67 12.19 -5.24
C SER A 10 10.72 11.92 -4.06
N SER A 11 11.15 11.22 -3.00
CA SER A 11 10.29 10.99 -1.84
C SER A 11 9.97 12.29 -1.09
N THR A 12 10.85 13.29 -1.17
CA THR A 12 10.66 14.62 -0.59
C THR A 12 9.59 15.45 -1.32
N LEU A 13 9.29 15.12 -2.58
CA LEU A 13 8.41 15.90 -3.45
C LEU A 13 7.19 15.11 -3.94
N ASN A 14 6.93 13.92 -3.39
CA ASN A 14 5.86 13.05 -3.83
C ASN A 14 4.49 13.47 -3.25
N TRP A 15 3.44 12.74 -3.64
CA TRP A 15 2.07 12.96 -3.17
C TRP A 15 1.76 12.33 -1.81
N MET A 16 2.77 11.84 -1.09
CA MET A 16 2.63 11.12 0.19
C MET A 16 1.71 9.89 0.13
N MET A 17 1.44 9.36 -1.07
CA MET A 17 0.65 8.14 -1.24
C MET A 17 1.51 6.92 -0.95
N TYR A 18 1.06 6.10 0.00
CA TYR A 18 1.67 4.82 0.33
C TYR A 18 0.78 3.67 -0.15
N VAL A 19 1.15 3.09 -1.29
CA VAL A 19 0.48 1.93 -1.90
C VAL A 19 1.55 0.97 -2.40
N ARG A 20 1.40 -0.32 -2.07
CA ARG A 20 2.31 -1.39 -2.48
C ARG A 20 1.91 -1.97 -3.85
N GLY A 21 2.84 -2.67 -4.48
CA GLY A 21 2.57 -3.38 -5.73
C GLY A 21 1.62 -4.56 -5.52
N ASN A 22 0.97 -5.01 -6.60
CA ASN A 22 0.05 -6.14 -6.52
C ASN A 22 0.82 -7.44 -6.27
N ARG A 23 0.25 -8.35 -5.47
CA ARG A 23 0.82 -9.69 -5.21
C ARG A 23 1.24 -10.42 -6.48
N ARG A 24 0.42 -10.35 -7.52
CA ARG A 24 0.68 -10.99 -8.81
C ARG A 24 1.92 -10.45 -9.50
N ASP A 25 2.26 -9.18 -9.31
CA ASP A 25 3.45 -8.58 -9.94
C ASP A 25 4.73 -9.19 -9.37
N PHE A 26 4.79 -9.35 -8.04
CA PHE A 26 5.92 -9.98 -7.34
C PHE A 26 6.02 -11.47 -7.64
N ASP A 27 4.90 -12.20 -7.60
CA ASP A 27 4.88 -13.62 -7.92
C ASP A 27 5.29 -13.88 -9.39
N ASN A 28 4.90 -12.98 -10.31
CA ASN A 28 5.36 -13.02 -11.69
C ASN A 28 6.88 -12.78 -11.80
N TRP A 29 7.45 -11.85 -11.03
CA TRP A 29 8.90 -11.62 -11.04
C TRP A 29 9.67 -12.85 -10.55
N ALA A 30 9.17 -13.52 -9.50
CA ALA A 30 9.73 -14.78 -9.05
C ALA A 30 9.66 -15.86 -10.14
N ALA A 31 8.51 -15.98 -10.82
CA ALA A 31 8.32 -16.92 -11.93
C ALA A 31 9.21 -16.62 -13.15
N MET A 32 9.59 -15.37 -13.36
CA MET A 32 10.56 -14.97 -14.40
C MET A 32 12.02 -15.31 -14.06
N GLY A 33 12.26 -16.03 -12.96
CA GLY A 33 13.61 -16.47 -12.56
C GLY A 33 14.31 -15.53 -11.59
N ASN A 34 13.56 -14.77 -10.78
CA ASN A 34 14.10 -13.94 -9.69
C ASN A 34 13.72 -14.53 -8.31
N PRO A 35 14.43 -15.55 -7.80
CA PRO A 35 14.16 -16.10 -6.46
C PRO A 35 14.25 -15.01 -5.38
N GLY A 36 13.45 -15.10 -4.33
CA GLY A 36 13.41 -14.07 -3.28
C GLY A 36 12.40 -12.94 -3.53
N TRP A 37 11.82 -12.85 -4.74
CA TRP A 37 10.93 -11.76 -5.13
C TRP A 37 9.44 -12.13 -5.11
N SER A 38 9.06 -13.31 -4.62
CA SER A 38 7.63 -13.62 -4.45
C SER A 38 7.01 -12.69 -3.42
N TYR A 39 5.69 -12.47 -3.50
CA TYR A 39 5.02 -11.55 -2.58
C TYR A 39 5.21 -11.95 -1.12
N ALA A 40 5.19 -13.25 -0.84
CA ALA A 40 5.40 -13.79 0.51
C ALA A 40 6.79 -13.41 1.08
N GLU A 41 7.82 -13.42 0.24
CA GLU A 41 9.19 -13.08 0.63
C GLU A 41 9.36 -11.56 0.83
N VAL A 42 8.80 -10.75 -0.07
CA VAL A 42 8.90 -9.28 0.04
C VAL A 42 8.00 -8.69 1.13
N LEU A 43 6.89 -9.35 1.48
CA LEU A 43 5.98 -8.90 2.54
C LEU A 43 6.69 -8.72 3.89
N HIS A 44 7.65 -9.60 4.19
CA HIS A 44 8.52 -9.44 5.36
C HIS A 44 9.21 -8.07 5.39
N TYR A 45 9.77 -7.64 4.26
CA TYR A 45 10.50 -6.37 4.17
C TYR A 45 9.56 -5.15 4.17
N PHE A 46 8.37 -5.25 3.58
CA PHE A 46 7.36 -4.20 3.71
C PHE A 46 6.99 -3.99 5.17
N ARG A 47 6.71 -5.06 5.91
CA ARG A 47 6.41 -4.99 7.35
C ARG A 47 7.59 -4.50 8.19
N LYS A 48 8.83 -4.87 7.82
CA LYS A 48 10.03 -4.43 8.54
C LYS A 48 10.30 -2.93 8.37
N SER A 49 10.04 -2.39 7.18
CA SER A 49 10.28 -0.98 6.88
C SER A 49 9.19 -0.05 7.42
N GLU A 50 7.98 -0.55 7.57
CA GLU A 50 6.80 0.23 7.94
C GLU A 50 6.58 0.34 9.47
N ASN A 51 6.19 1.53 9.90
CA ASN A 51 5.53 1.79 11.18
C ASN A 51 4.11 2.31 10.92
N TYR A 52 3.15 1.39 10.83
CA TYR A 52 1.77 1.72 10.50
C TYR A 52 0.98 2.12 11.76
N LEU A 53 0.51 3.36 11.76
CA LEU A 53 -0.27 3.98 12.83
C LEU A 53 -1.78 3.90 12.62
N GLY A 54 -2.21 3.63 11.37
CA GLY A 54 -3.61 3.54 10.99
C GLY A 54 -4.36 2.33 11.55
N THR A 55 -5.60 2.20 11.11
CA THR A 55 -6.54 1.19 11.61
C THR A 55 -6.18 -0.20 11.11
N ARG A 56 -5.98 -1.15 12.04
CA ARG A 56 -5.73 -2.56 11.73
C ARG A 56 -6.87 -3.41 12.28
N ASN A 57 -7.32 -4.37 11.50
CA ASN A 57 -8.27 -5.40 11.94
C ASN A 57 -7.61 -6.79 11.84
N GLU A 58 -8.32 -7.84 12.24
CA GLU A 58 -7.81 -9.21 12.21
C GLU A 58 -7.37 -9.65 10.81
N ALA A 59 -7.99 -9.11 9.74
CA ALA A 59 -7.66 -9.44 8.37
C ALA A 59 -6.41 -8.69 7.84
N THR A 60 -6.12 -7.48 8.34
CA THR A 60 -5.00 -6.65 7.85
C THR A 60 -3.78 -6.67 8.77
N VAL A 61 -3.91 -7.21 9.99
CA VAL A 61 -2.83 -7.22 10.99
C VAL A 61 -1.56 -7.90 10.46
N GLU A 62 -1.68 -8.96 9.66
CA GLU A 62 -0.53 -9.68 9.11
C GLU A 62 0.19 -8.94 7.99
N PHE A 63 -0.46 -7.93 7.40
CA PHE A 63 0.08 -7.18 6.26
C PHE A 63 0.81 -5.91 6.70
N HIS A 64 0.60 -5.44 7.93
CA HIS A 64 1.21 -4.20 8.43
C HIS A 64 2.31 -4.41 9.46
N GLY A 65 3.31 -3.53 9.38
CA GLY A 65 4.45 -3.43 10.28
C GLY A 65 4.26 -2.41 11.40
N ARG A 66 5.00 -2.58 12.50
CA ARG A 66 5.16 -1.54 13.55
C ARG A 66 6.62 -1.45 13.98
N GLY A 67 7.07 -0.25 14.30
CA GLY A 67 8.43 0.02 14.74
C GLY A 67 9.47 0.14 13.60
N GLY A 68 9.03 0.09 12.34
CA GLY A 68 9.88 0.40 11.19
C GLY A 68 10.26 1.89 11.10
N PRO A 69 11.26 2.24 10.29
CA PRO A 69 11.71 3.62 10.11
C PRO A 69 10.72 4.51 9.34
N LEU A 70 9.83 3.93 8.52
CA LEU A 70 8.87 4.68 7.70
C LEU A 70 7.50 4.72 8.38
N THR A 71 7.14 5.87 8.96
CA THR A 71 5.81 6.05 9.56
C THR A 71 4.77 6.28 8.46
N VAL A 72 3.71 5.48 8.50
CA VAL A 72 2.56 5.54 7.58
C VAL A 72 1.29 5.59 8.42
N ASP A 73 0.35 6.42 8.01
CA ASP A 73 -0.91 6.62 8.73
C ASP A 73 -2.08 6.73 7.75
N ASP A 74 -3.29 6.60 8.29
CA ASP A 74 -4.52 6.85 7.56
C ASP A 74 -4.62 8.34 7.18
N LYS A 75 -5.37 8.63 6.12
CA LYS A 75 -5.60 10.02 5.72
C LYS A 75 -6.37 10.74 6.83
N LEU A 76 -5.77 11.78 7.39
CA LEU A 76 -6.42 12.63 8.40
C LEU A 76 -7.58 13.45 7.83
N TRP A 77 -7.52 13.79 6.54
CA TRP A 77 -8.54 14.58 5.86
C TRP A 77 -8.68 14.12 4.41
N ALA A 78 -9.92 14.14 3.93
CA ALA A 78 -10.26 13.90 2.54
C ALA A 78 -11.33 14.90 2.09
N PRO A 79 -11.29 15.37 0.82
CA PRO A 79 -12.34 16.21 0.28
C PRO A 79 -13.66 15.43 0.17
N PRO A 80 -14.84 16.10 0.20
CA PRO A 80 -16.15 15.44 0.04
C PRO A 80 -16.27 14.60 -1.25
N LEU A 81 -15.51 14.97 -2.28
CA LEU A 81 -15.42 14.19 -3.52
C LEU A 81 -14.93 12.76 -3.30
N THR A 82 -14.06 12.52 -2.33
CA THR A 82 -13.58 11.17 -2.01
C THR A 82 -14.72 10.27 -1.56
N GLU A 83 -15.63 10.77 -0.73
CA GLU A 83 -16.81 10.01 -0.28
C GLU A 83 -17.74 9.69 -1.45
N ALA A 84 -17.99 10.66 -2.34
CA ALA A 84 -18.79 10.45 -3.54
C ALA A 84 -18.20 9.38 -4.47
N ILE A 85 -16.87 9.38 -4.66
CA ILE A 85 -16.17 8.35 -5.46
C ILE A 85 -16.28 6.98 -4.80
N LEU A 86 -16.08 6.88 -3.49
CA LEU A 86 -16.20 5.60 -2.77
C LEU A 86 -17.63 5.06 -2.83
N GLN A 87 -18.64 5.94 -2.79
CA GLN A 87 -20.04 5.54 -2.90
C GLN A 87 -20.38 5.03 -4.30
N ALA A 88 -19.92 5.71 -5.35
CA ALA A 88 -20.08 5.23 -6.73
C ALA A 88 -19.40 3.86 -6.95
N GLY A 89 -18.23 3.63 -6.32
CA GLY A 89 -17.58 2.32 -6.33
C GLY A 89 -18.45 1.23 -5.72
N LYS A 90 -19.10 1.50 -4.58
CA LYS A 90 -20.05 0.57 -3.96
C LYS A 90 -21.26 0.28 -4.84
N GLU A 91 -21.80 1.29 -5.53
CA GLU A 91 -22.92 1.11 -6.47
C GLU A 91 -22.54 0.21 -7.65
N LEU A 92 -21.27 0.21 -8.06
CA LEU A 92 -20.73 -0.70 -9.08
C LEU A 92 -20.37 -2.09 -8.53
N GLY A 93 -20.61 -2.33 -7.23
CA GLY A 93 -20.36 -3.61 -6.57
C GLY A 93 -18.96 -3.75 -5.97
N PHE A 94 -18.15 -2.69 -5.93
CA PHE A 94 -16.83 -2.73 -5.30
C PHE A 94 -16.92 -2.50 -3.79
N GLN A 95 -16.07 -3.21 -3.05
CA GLN A 95 -15.92 -3.04 -1.61
C GLN A 95 -14.82 -2.03 -1.29
N VAL A 96 -15.04 -1.23 -0.23
CA VAL A 96 -13.99 -0.34 0.30
C VAL A 96 -13.10 -1.17 1.21
N ILE A 97 -11.86 -1.36 0.77
CA ILE A 97 -10.87 -2.21 1.41
C ILE A 97 -9.57 -1.44 1.65
N ASP A 98 -8.70 -2.02 2.48
CA ASP A 98 -7.31 -1.63 2.57
C ASP A 98 -6.54 -2.16 1.33
N PRO A 99 -6.01 -1.29 0.46
CA PRO A 99 -5.31 -1.72 -0.76
C PRO A 99 -3.98 -2.45 -0.47
N ASN A 100 -3.44 -2.36 0.74
CA ASN A 100 -2.22 -3.06 1.16
C ASN A 100 -2.51 -4.33 1.98
N GLY A 101 -3.79 -4.69 2.12
CA GLY A 101 -4.26 -5.85 2.87
C GLY A 101 -4.31 -7.14 2.04
N PRO A 102 -5.07 -8.15 2.51
CA PRO A 102 -5.16 -9.47 1.87
C PRO A 102 -5.81 -9.41 0.48
N GLU A 103 -6.78 -8.53 0.31
CA GLU A 103 -7.42 -8.23 -0.96
C GLU A 103 -6.94 -6.87 -1.46
N MET A 104 -6.74 -6.72 -2.77
CA MET A 104 -6.20 -5.48 -3.36
C MET A 104 -7.12 -4.83 -4.41
N ILE A 105 -8.26 -5.47 -4.73
CA ILE A 105 -9.16 -5.04 -5.82
C ILE A 105 -10.58 -4.74 -5.30
N GLY A 106 -11.03 -5.39 -4.22
CA GLY A 106 -12.31 -5.10 -3.57
C GLY A 106 -13.49 -5.60 -4.41
N LYS A 107 -13.43 -6.83 -4.91
CA LYS A 107 -14.44 -7.43 -5.79
C LYS A 107 -15.08 -8.68 -5.18
#